data_AF-A0AAP5Z222-F1
#
_entry.id   AF-A0AAP5Z222-F1
#
_cell.length_a   1.000
_cell.length_b   1.000
_cell.length_c   1.000
_cell.angle_alpha   90.00
_cell.angle_beta   90.00
_cell.angle_gamma   90.00
#
_symmetry.space_group_name_H-M   'P 1'
#
loop_
_entity.id
_entity.type
_entity.pdbx_description
1 polymer ?
#
loop_
_entity_poly.entity_id
_entity_poly.type
_entity_poly.pdbx_seq_one_letter_code
_entity_poly.pdbx_strand_id
1 'polypeptide(L)'
;RFGNTNEQFFTWVIIPLSVINAGVWLNGLGVFASAVFNADIVTTIWVTGLAVLAISLLSGAWGVVASDFIQTLVVAVISIACAAVALYVVGGPGEIVENFPGGFIMGPDMNYPLLLVCTFIFFVVKQLQSINNMQESYRFLNAKDSKNASKAALMALVMMLFGAVIWFIPPWASAILY
;
A
#
# COMPACT_ATOMS: atom_id res chain seq x y z
N ARG A 1 22.06 -0.03 20.96
CA ARG A 1 21.17 0.52 22.02
C ARG A 1 20.59 -0.56 22.93
N PHE A 2 20.33 -1.79 22.45
CA PHE A 2 19.72 -2.88 23.26
C PHE A 2 20.57 -4.15 23.41
N GLY A 3 21.82 -4.16 22.96
CA GLY A 3 22.73 -5.31 23.06
C GLY A 3 22.56 -6.35 21.94
N ASN A 4 23.58 -7.19 21.75
CA ASN A 4 23.68 -8.13 20.63
C ASN A 4 22.61 -9.24 20.67
N THR A 5 22.20 -9.67 21.87
CA THR A 5 21.15 -10.70 22.03
C THR A 5 19.80 -10.23 21.51
N ASN A 6 19.43 -8.98 21.80
CA ASN A 6 18.19 -8.41 21.30
C ASN A 6 18.24 -8.22 19.79
N GLU A 7 19.38 -7.80 19.25
CA GLU A 7 19.56 -7.66 17.79
C GLU A 7 19.38 -8.99 17.06
N GLN A 8 20.00 -10.07 17.56
CA GLN A 8 19.82 -11.41 17.02
C GLN A 8 18.37 -11.87 17.14
N PHE A 9 17.74 -11.74 18.32
CA PHE A 9 16.34 -12.14 18.52
C PHE A 9 15.39 -11.44 17.55
N PHE A 10 15.46 -10.10 17.44
CA PHE A 10 14.62 -9.35 16.52
C PHE A 10 14.91 -9.69 15.06
N THR A 11 16.18 -9.90 14.69
CA THR A 11 16.54 -10.32 13.32
C THR A 11 15.93 -11.68 13.00
N TRP A 12 16.08 -12.68 13.88
CA TRP A 12 15.53 -14.02 13.70
C TRP A 12 14.01 -14.06 13.71
N VAL A 13 13.33 -13.15 14.43
CA VAL A 13 11.87 -13.05 14.42
C VAL A 13 11.37 -12.35 13.15
N ILE A 14 12.07 -11.33 12.66
CA ILE A 14 11.64 -10.55 11.49
C ILE A 14 11.75 -11.37 10.20
N ILE A 15 12.78 -12.21 10.05
CA ILE A 15 13.00 -13.02 8.83
C ILE A 15 11.78 -13.92 8.48
N PRO A 16 11.26 -14.80 9.35
CA PRO A 16 10.11 -15.63 9.01
C PRO A 16 8.84 -14.79 8.82
N LEU A 17 8.66 -13.73 9.60
CA LEU A 17 7.51 -12.82 9.44
C LEU A 17 7.54 -12.09 8.10
N SER A 18 8.72 -11.73 7.58
CA SER A 18 8.85 -11.07 6.27
C SER A 18 8.52 -12.04 5.13
N VAL A 19 8.91 -13.32 5.24
CA VAL A 19 8.57 -14.37 4.27
C VAL A 19 7.06 -14.59 4.22
N ILE A 20 6.40 -14.68 5.39
CA ILE A 20 4.93 -14.82 5.46
C ILE A 20 4.25 -13.61 4.82
N ASN A 21 4.68 -12.39 5.16
CA ASN A 21 4.15 -11.17 4.54
C ASN A 21 4.34 -11.19 3.01
N ALA A 22 5.53 -11.54 2.51
CA ALA A 22 5.78 -11.66 1.08
C ALA A 22 4.85 -12.68 0.40
N GLY A 23 4.56 -13.81 1.06
CA GLY A 23 3.57 -14.79 0.59
C GLY A 23 2.16 -14.23 0.48
N VAL A 24 1.72 -13.42 1.45
CA VAL A 24 0.42 -12.73 1.41
C VAL A 24 0.36 -11.76 0.23
N TRP A 25 1.41 -10.98 -0.01
CA TRP A 25 1.49 -10.06 -1.15
C TRP A 25 1.46 -10.81 -2.49
N LEU A 26 2.21 -11.90 -2.62
CA LEU A 26 2.24 -12.74 -3.83
C LEU A 26 0.87 -13.40 -4.10
N ASN A 27 0.18 -13.84 -3.04
CA ASN A 27 -1.17 -14.36 -3.16
C ASN A 27 -2.14 -13.29 -3.68
N GLY A 28 -2.11 -12.08 -3.12
CA GLY A 28 -2.94 -10.97 -3.59
C GLY A 28 -2.70 -10.63 -5.07
N LEU A 29 -1.44 -10.61 -5.50
CA LEU A 29 -1.07 -10.44 -6.91
C LEU A 29 -1.62 -11.57 -7.79
N GLY A 30 -1.49 -12.81 -7.33
CA GLY A 30 -1.99 -14.00 -8.03
C GLY A 30 -3.51 -13.96 -8.26
N VAL A 31 -4.29 -13.57 -7.24
CA VAL A 31 -5.75 -13.40 -7.37
C VAL A 31 -6.09 -12.33 -8.39
N PHE A 32 -5.42 -11.18 -8.35
CA PHE A 32 -5.64 -10.09 -9.32
C PHE A 32 -5.30 -10.51 -10.75
N ALA A 33 -4.10 -11.07 -10.96
CA ALA A 33 -3.64 -11.47 -12.29
C ALA A 33 -4.47 -12.64 -12.86
N SER A 34 -4.91 -13.58 -12.02
CA SER A 34 -5.85 -14.63 -12.41
C SER A 34 -7.18 -14.07 -12.90
N ALA A 35 -7.74 -13.07 -12.21
CA ALA A 35 -8.98 -12.42 -12.63
C ALA A 35 -8.83 -11.67 -13.96
N VAL A 36 -7.71 -10.99 -14.19
CA VAL A 36 -7.45 -10.21 -15.41
C VAL A 36 -7.13 -11.10 -16.61
N PHE A 37 -6.27 -12.09 -16.45
CA PHE A 37 -5.79 -12.94 -17.54
C PHE A 37 -6.57 -14.25 -17.69
N ASN A 38 -7.58 -14.49 -16.85
CA ASN A 38 -8.33 -15.75 -16.76
C ASN A 38 -7.41 -16.98 -16.61
N ALA A 39 -6.29 -16.79 -15.91
CA ALA A 39 -5.25 -17.80 -15.74
C ALA A 39 -5.38 -18.49 -14.38
N ASP A 40 -4.88 -19.72 -14.26
CA ASP A 40 -4.85 -20.44 -12.99
C ASP A 40 -3.98 -19.71 -11.95
N ILE A 41 -4.51 -19.60 -10.72
CA ILE A 41 -3.86 -18.86 -9.62
C ILE A 41 -2.51 -19.51 -9.27
N VAL A 42 -2.45 -20.84 -9.21
CA VAL A 42 -1.23 -21.57 -8.83
C VAL A 42 -0.13 -21.30 -9.85
N THR A 43 -0.46 -21.40 -11.14
CA THR A 43 0.46 -21.12 -12.25
C THR A 43 0.96 -19.67 -12.21
N THR A 44 0.07 -18.71 -11.97
CA THR A 44 0.40 -17.28 -11.89
C THR A 44 1.36 -16.97 -10.74
N ILE A 45 1.11 -17.55 -9.56
CA ILE A 45 2.00 -17.42 -8.40
C ILE A 45 3.40 -17.93 -8.71
N TRP A 46 3.52 -19.12 -9.31
CA TRP A 46 4.83 -19.68 -9.67
C TRP A 46 5.59 -18.81 -10.69
N VAL A 47 4.93 -18.39 -11.76
CA VAL A 47 5.56 -17.58 -12.81
C VAL A 47 6.05 -16.24 -12.27
N THR A 48 5.18 -15.54 -11.54
CA THR A 48 5.50 -14.22 -10.97
C THR A 48 6.57 -14.30 -9.89
N GLY A 49 6.50 -15.29 -9.00
CA GLY A 49 7.51 -15.53 -7.98
C GLY A 49 8.88 -15.81 -8.57
N LEU A 50 8.96 -16.69 -9.58
CA LEU A 50 10.21 -16.98 -10.30
C LEU A 50 10.75 -15.76 -11.04
N ALA A 51 9.89 -14.95 -11.67
CA ALA A 51 10.29 -13.72 -12.34
C ALA A 51 10.90 -12.70 -11.36
N VAL A 52 10.24 -12.45 -10.23
CA VAL A 52 10.74 -11.54 -9.19
C VAL A 52 12.05 -12.03 -8.60
N LEU A 53 12.18 -13.34 -8.33
CA LEU A 53 13.44 -13.93 -7.86
C LEU A 53 14.56 -13.78 -8.89
N ALA A 54 14.28 -14.07 -10.17
CA ALA A 54 15.27 -13.92 -11.24
C ALA A 54 15.75 -12.48 -11.38
N ILE A 55 14.83 -11.50 -11.40
CA ILE A 55 15.17 -10.08 -11.46
C ILE A 55 15.99 -9.67 -10.23
N SER A 56 15.59 -10.10 -9.03
CA SER A 56 16.30 -9.76 -7.79
C SER A 56 17.72 -10.32 -7.75
N LEU A 57 17.92 -11.56 -8.23
CA LEU A 57 19.22 -12.23 -8.26
C LEU A 57 20.15 -11.64 -9.32
N LEU A 58 19.64 -11.33 -10.51
CA LEU A 58 20.45 -10.89 -11.65
C LEU A 58 20.81 -9.40 -11.59
N SER A 59 19.92 -8.58 -11.06
CA SER A 59 20.00 -7.12 -11.21
C SER A 59 20.86 -6.44 -10.13
N GLY A 60 21.14 -7.15 -9.02
CA GLY A 60 21.88 -6.62 -7.88
C GLY A 60 21.23 -5.36 -7.29
N ALA A 61 21.91 -4.66 -6.37
CA ALA A 61 21.33 -3.48 -5.72
C ALA A 61 20.96 -2.36 -6.72
N TRP A 62 21.75 -2.16 -7.77
CA TRP A 62 21.51 -1.12 -8.78
C TRP A 62 20.28 -1.39 -9.64
N GLY A 63 20.10 -2.64 -10.06
CA GLY A 63 18.98 -3.01 -10.90
C GLY A 63 17.66 -3.07 -10.12
N VAL A 64 17.68 -3.50 -8.85
CA VAL A 64 16.50 -3.44 -7.96
C VAL A 64 16.05 -1.99 -7.76
N VAL A 65 16.98 -1.06 -7.50
CA VAL A 65 16.64 0.37 -7.35
C VAL A 65 16.05 0.94 -8.64
N ALA A 66 16.61 0.57 -9.79
CA ALA A 66 16.07 1.01 -11.08
C ALA A 66 14.66 0.44 -11.35
N SER A 67 14.43 -0.85 -11.06
CA SER A 67 13.11 -1.46 -11.23
C SER A 67 12.08 -0.86 -10.29
N ASP A 68 12.44 -0.61 -9.03
CA ASP A 68 11.54 0.04 -8.05
C ASP A 68 11.14 1.44 -8.51
N PHE A 69 12.09 2.21 -9.07
CA PHE A 69 11.80 3.53 -9.62
C PHE A 69 10.82 3.45 -10.81
N ILE A 70 11.06 2.57 -11.78
CA ILE A 70 10.15 2.40 -12.91
C ILE A 70 8.78 1.89 -12.45
N GLN A 71 8.74 0.94 -11.51
CA GLN A 71 7.50 0.40 -10.97
C GLN A 71 6.66 1.48 -10.28
N THR A 72 7.27 2.29 -9.42
CA THR A 72 6.57 3.38 -8.74
C THR A 72 6.03 4.43 -9.71
N LEU A 73 6.78 4.75 -10.77
CA LEU A 73 6.33 5.65 -11.83
C LEU A 73 5.13 5.08 -12.60
N VAL A 74 5.22 3.81 -13.04
CA VAL A 74 4.16 3.14 -13.80
C VAL A 74 2.89 3.03 -12.96
N VAL A 75 2.99 2.59 -11.70
CA VAL A 75 1.86 2.49 -10.79
C VAL A 75 1.19 3.86 -10.60
N ALA A 76 1.97 4.93 -10.39
CA ALA A 76 1.41 6.26 -10.22
C ALA A 76 0.59 6.72 -11.44
N VAL A 77 1.12 6.53 -12.66
CA VAL A 77 0.42 6.91 -13.90
C VAL A 77 -0.87 6.09 -14.07
N ILE A 78 -0.80 4.77 -13.85
CA ILE A 78 -1.97 3.89 -13.97
C ILE A 78 -3.02 4.25 -12.92
N SER A 79 -2.63 4.52 -11.66
CA SER A 79 -3.58 4.91 -10.61
C SER A 79 -4.35 6.18 -10.96
N ILE A 80 -3.67 7.19 -11.51
CA ILE A 80 -4.31 8.44 -11.96
C ILE A 80 -5.27 8.16 -13.12
N ALA A 81 -4.83 7.39 -14.11
CA ALA A 81 -5.67 7.03 -15.25
C ALA A 81 -6.92 6.24 -14.83
N CYS A 82 -6.76 5.24 -13.96
CA CYS A 82 -7.86 4.46 -13.41
C CYS A 82 -8.83 5.32 -12.60
N ALA A 83 -8.34 6.24 -11.77
CA ALA A 83 -9.20 7.16 -11.02
C ALA A 83 -10.00 8.09 -11.96
N ALA A 84 -9.36 8.62 -13.01
CA ALA A 84 -10.04 9.47 -13.99
C ALA A 84 -11.14 8.72 -14.75
N VAL A 85 -10.85 7.50 -15.22
CA VAL A 85 -11.83 6.66 -15.91
C VAL A 85 -12.98 6.27 -14.97
N ALA A 86 -12.68 5.88 -13.73
CA ALA A 86 -13.68 5.54 -12.73
C ALA A 86 -14.64 6.71 -12.46
N LEU A 87 -14.11 7.93 -12.29
CA LEU A 87 -14.94 9.13 -12.12
C LEU A 87 -15.80 9.43 -13.36
N TYR A 88 -15.26 9.23 -14.56
CA TYR A 88 -16.01 9.44 -15.80
C TYR A 88 -17.18 8.46 -15.93
N VAL A 89 -16.95 7.17 -15.62
CA VAL A 89 -17.97 6.12 -15.74
C VAL A 89 -19.07 6.28 -14.69
N VAL A 90 -18.72 6.69 -13.46
CA VAL A 90 -19.70 6.90 -12.39
C VAL A 90 -20.45 8.23 -12.55
N GLY A 91 -19.98 9.17 -13.37
CA GLY A 91 -20.64 10.48 -13.55
C GLY A 91 -20.17 11.56 -12.58
N GLY A 92 -19.09 11.30 -11.85
CA GLY A 92 -18.40 12.27 -10.99
C GLY A 92 -18.34 11.89 -9.51
N PRO A 93 -17.66 12.70 -8.68
CA PRO A 93 -17.47 12.41 -7.26
C PRO A 93 -18.73 12.58 -6.42
N GLY A 94 -19.70 13.41 -6.85
CA GLY A 94 -21.00 13.56 -6.17
C GLY A 94 -21.82 12.27 -6.22
N GLU A 95 -21.87 11.65 -7.40
CA GLU A 95 -22.60 10.40 -7.62
C GLU A 95 -22.04 9.25 -6.78
N ILE A 96 -20.72 9.26 -6.53
CA ILE A 96 -20.07 8.29 -5.63
C ILE A 96 -20.62 8.39 -4.21
N VAL A 97 -20.85 9.60 -3.70
CA VAL A 97 -21.32 9.80 -2.32
C VAL A 97 -22.81 9.51 -2.19
N GLU A 98 -23.60 9.90 -3.19
CA GLU A 98 -25.05 9.76 -3.17
C GLU A 98 -25.50 8.30 -3.35
N ASN A 99 -24.85 7.54 -4.23
CA ASN A 99 -25.25 6.16 -4.55
C ASN A 99 -24.41 5.10 -3.86
N PHE A 100 -23.54 5.46 -2.91
CA PHE A 100 -22.73 4.47 -2.20
C PHE A 100 -23.62 3.50 -1.42
N PRO A 101 -23.54 2.18 -1.68
CA PRO A 101 -24.39 1.21 -0.99
C PRO A 101 -24.07 1.21 0.50
N GLY A 102 -25.09 1.44 1.34
CA GLY A 102 -24.96 1.38 2.80
C GLY A 102 -24.42 2.64 3.49
N GLY A 103 -24.27 3.75 2.77
CA GLY A 103 -23.85 5.04 3.34
C GLY A 103 -22.34 5.20 3.38
N PHE A 104 -21.85 6.28 2.77
CA PHE A 104 -20.42 6.51 2.49
C PHE A 104 -19.48 6.50 3.72
N ILE A 105 -19.97 6.90 4.90
CA ILE A 105 -19.13 7.04 6.10
C ILE A 105 -19.09 5.78 6.96
N MET A 106 -20.23 5.11 7.17
CA MET A 106 -20.32 3.96 8.07
C MET A 106 -20.34 2.62 7.33
N GLY A 107 -20.66 2.59 6.04
CA GLY A 107 -20.88 1.37 5.28
C GLY A 107 -22.16 0.62 5.68
N PRO A 108 -22.60 -0.33 4.85
CA PRO A 108 -23.82 -1.09 5.09
C PRO A 108 -23.72 -1.94 6.37
N ASP A 109 -24.83 -2.08 7.08
CA ASP A 109 -25.01 -3.01 8.21
C ASP A 109 -24.09 -2.80 9.44
N MET A 110 -23.53 -1.59 9.62
CA MET A 110 -22.70 -1.25 10.79
C MET A 110 -23.56 -1.01 12.06
N ASN A 111 -23.83 -2.07 12.82
CA ASN A 111 -24.68 -2.02 14.01
C ASN A 111 -24.03 -1.31 15.23
N TYR A 112 -22.70 -1.11 15.23
CA TYR A 112 -21.96 -0.49 16.34
C TYR A 112 -20.98 0.58 15.85
N PRO A 113 -21.39 1.86 15.79
CA PRO A 113 -20.52 2.99 15.43
C PRO A 113 -19.22 3.10 16.25
N LEU A 114 -19.23 2.56 17.47
CA LEU A 114 -18.05 2.49 18.34
C LEU A 114 -16.91 1.67 17.71
N LEU A 115 -17.22 0.62 16.94
CA LEU A 115 -16.21 -0.20 16.27
C LEU A 115 -15.40 0.60 15.25
N LEU A 116 -16.02 1.57 14.57
CA LEU A 116 -15.34 2.46 13.62
C LEU A 116 -14.30 3.32 14.36
N VAL A 117 -14.68 3.92 15.48
CA VAL A 117 -13.78 4.74 16.30
C VAL A 117 -12.64 3.89 16.87
N CYS A 118 -12.94 2.71 17.42
CA CYS A 118 -11.92 1.80 17.93
C CYS A 118 -10.95 1.38 16.82
N THR A 119 -11.45 0.97 15.66
CA THR A 119 -10.65 0.55 14.51
C THR A 119 -9.75 1.68 14.03
N PHE A 120 -10.28 2.92 13.95
CA PHE A 120 -9.50 4.09 13.61
C PHE A 120 -8.33 4.31 14.59
N ILE A 121 -8.59 4.28 15.90
CA ILE A 121 -7.55 4.43 16.93
C ILE A 121 -6.49 3.32 16.80
N PHE A 122 -6.92 2.06 16.61
CA PHE A 122 -6.00 0.95 16.42
C PHE A 122 -5.11 1.11 15.19
N PHE A 123 -5.66 1.55 14.06
CA PHE A 123 -4.88 1.80 12.85
C PHE A 123 -3.89 2.95 13.02
N VAL A 124 -4.27 4.02 13.73
CA VAL A 124 -3.35 5.13 14.06
C VAL A 124 -2.17 4.62 14.89
N VAL A 125 -2.43 3.86 15.96
CA VAL A 125 -1.37 3.31 16.82
C VAL A 125 -0.48 2.35 16.03
N LYS A 126 -1.07 1.44 15.24
CA LYS A 126 -0.33 0.52 14.37
C LYS A 126 0.56 1.28 13.39
N GLN A 127 0.02 2.32 12.74
CA GLN A 127 0.76 3.11 11.76
C GLN A 127 1.94 3.84 12.40
N LEU A 128 1.75 4.43 13.59
CA LEU A 128 2.81 5.07 14.35
C LEU A 128 3.93 4.09 14.71
N GLN A 129 3.60 2.87 15.14
CA GLN A 129 4.62 1.84 15.40
C GLN A 129 5.34 1.41 14.13
N SER A 130 4.62 1.27 13.01
CA SER A 130 5.20 0.86 11.73
C SER A 130 6.23 1.86 11.20
N ILE A 131 5.98 3.16 11.33
CA ILE A 131 6.89 4.21 10.85
C ILE A 131 7.98 4.58 11.86
N ASN A 132 7.79 4.25 13.15
CA ASN A 132 8.75 4.53 14.21
C ASN A 132 9.86 3.46 14.26
N ASN A 133 10.54 3.29 13.13
CA ASN A 133 11.66 2.37 12.98
C ASN A 133 12.84 3.08 12.32
N MET A 134 14.04 2.49 12.47
CA MET A 134 15.26 3.08 11.92
C MET A 134 15.31 3.03 10.38
N GLN A 135 14.60 2.08 9.76
CA GLN A 135 14.54 1.88 8.31
C GLN A 135 13.77 2.99 7.59
N GLU A 136 12.82 3.66 8.24
CA GLU A 136 12.10 4.80 7.66
C GLU A 136 12.71 6.15 8.06
N SER A 137 13.46 6.16 9.15
CA SER A 137 14.05 7.39 9.72
C SER A 137 15.12 8.03 8.82
N TYR A 138 15.83 7.27 7.98
CA TYR A 138 16.93 7.80 7.16
C TYR A 138 16.51 8.95 6.23
N ARG A 139 15.25 8.95 5.77
CA ARG A 139 14.69 9.98 4.89
C ARG A 139 14.67 11.35 5.54
N PHE A 140 14.54 11.40 6.87
CA PHE A 140 14.55 12.64 7.65
C PHE A 140 15.93 13.01 8.18
N LEU A 141 16.83 12.04 8.32
CA LEU A 141 18.20 12.25 8.80
C LEU A 141 19.10 12.95 7.78
N ASN A 142 18.79 12.82 6.49
CA ASN A 142 19.50 13.51 5.40
C ASN A 142 19.07 14.98 5.21
N ALA A 143 18.09 15.45 5.97
CA ALA A 143 17.65 16.84 5.90
C ALA A 143 18.66 17.77 6.58
N LYS A 144 18.93 18.92 5.97
CA LYS A 144 19.90 19.90 6.45
C LYS A 144 19.67 20.34 7.91
N ASP A 145 18.39 20.55 8.28
CA ASP A 145 17.98 21.05 9.60
C ASP A 145 16.64 20.45 10.02
N SER A 146 16.32 20.48 11.31
CA SER A 146 15.03 20.02 11.86
C SER A 146 13.81 20.69 11.23
N LYS A 147 13.92 21.99 10.90
CA LYS A 147 12.86 22.73 10.19
C LYS A 147 12.61 22.18 8.78
N ASN A 148 13.67 21.79 8.07
CA ASN A 148 13.55 21.22 6.73
C ASN A 148 13.00 19.79 6.79
N ALA A 149 13.39 19.01 7.79
CA ALA A 149 12.80 17.69 8.05
C ALA A 149 11.29 17.77 8.31
N SER A 150 10.84 18.74 9.12
CA SER A 150 9.42 18.96 9.39
C SER A 150 8.63 19.38 8.14
N LYS A 151 9.19 20.26 7.30
CA LYS A 151 8.56 20.63 6.01
C LYS A 151 8.49 19.44 5.05
N ALA A 152 9.53 18.61 4.99
CA ALA A 152 9.52 17.38 4.19
C ALA A 152 8.44 16.40 4.68
N ALA A 153 8.28 16.25 6.00
CA ALA A 153 7.22 15.43 6.58
C ALA A 153 5.82 15.96 6.24
N LEU A 154 5.61 17.28 6.29
CA LEU A 154 4.36 17.91 5.88
C LEU A 154 4.07 17.67 4.39
N MET A 155 5.08 17.81 3.53
CA MET A 155 4.95 17.54 2.10
C MET A 155 4.58 16.07 1.85
N ALA A 156 5.24 15.14 2.52
CA ALA A 156 4.91 13.72 2.44
C ALA A 156 3.48 13.42 2.88
N LEU A 157 3.00 14.06 3.96
CA LEU A 157 1.60 13.94 4.41
C LEU A 157 0.62 14.39 3.34
N VAL A 158 0.86 15.56 2.72
CA VAL A 158 0.00 16.09 1.67
C VAL A 158 -0.01 15.14 0.45
N MET A 159 1.16 14.65 0.03
CA MET A 159 1.26 13.71 -1.08
C MET A 159 0.57 12.38 -0.78
N MET A 160 0.71 11.84 0.42
CA MET A 160 0.01 10.61 0.83
C MET A 160 -1.50 10.80 0.87
N LEU A 161 -1.99 11.97 1.30
CA LEU A 161 -3.42 12.26 1.31
C LEU A 161 -3.99 12.28 -0.11
N PHE A 162 -3.33 12.97 -1.05
CA PHE A 162 -3.72 12.94 -2.46
C PHE A 162 -3.65 11.55 -3.07
N GLY A 163 -2.55 10.82 -2.81
CA GLY A 163 -2.38 9.45 -3.29
C GLY A 163 -3.46 8.50 -2.77
N ALA A 164 -3.80 8.60 -1.49
CA ALA A 164 -4.88 7.83 -0.88
C ALA A 164 -6.21 8.08 -1.59
N VAL A 165 -6.60 9.35 -1.79
CA VAL A 165 -7.86 9.69 -2.49
C VAL A 165 -7.88 9.08 -3.89
N ILE A 166 -6.80 9.21 -4.66
CA ILE A 166 -6.69 8.63 -6.01
C ILE A 166 -6.88 7.10 -5.97
N TRP A 167 -6.31 6.42 -4.98
CA TRP A 167 -6.41 4.97 -4.85
C TRP A 167 -7.77 4.47 -4.37
N PHE A 168 -8.52 5.28 -3.62
CA PHE A 168 -9.85 4.91 -3.14
C PHE A 168 -10.96 5.13 -4.19
N ILE A 169 -10.74 6.00 -5.19
CA ILE A 169 -11.74 6.27 -6.22
C ILE A 169 -12.15 5.00 -7.02
N PRO A 170 -11.23 4.20 -7.58
CA PRO A 170 -11.64 3.02 -8.36
C PRO A 170 -12.44 1.98 -7.55
N PRO A 171 -12.03 1.62 -6.31
CA PRO A 171 -12.84 0.75 -5.45
C PRO A 171 -14.24 1.32 -5.16
N TRP A 172 -14.36 2.60 -4.84
CA TRP A 172 -15.67 3.21 -4.59
C TRP A 172 -16.57 3.20 -5.82
N ALA A 173 -16.00 3.48 -7.00
CA ALA A 173 -16.72 3.38 -8.25
C ALA A 173 -17.19 1.94 -8.52
N SER A 174 -16.33 0.95 -8.27
CA SER A 174 -16.66 -0.46 -8.50
C SER A 174 -17.82 -0.94 -7.62
N ALA A 175 -17.91 -0.46 -6.37
CA ALA A 175 -18.97 -0.82 -5.44
C ALA A 175 -20.35 -0.28 -5.82
N ILE A 176 -20.42 0.71 -6.72
CA ILE A 176 -21.67 1.29 -7.21
C ILE A 176 -22.08 0.62 -8.53
N LEU A 177 -21.10 0.28 -9.36
CA LEU A 177 -21.33 -0.29 -10.69
C LEU A 177 -21.63 -1.80 -10.66
N TYR A 178 -21.17 -2.51 -9.65
CA TYR A 178 -21.27 -3.97 -9.49
C TYR A 178 -21.77 -4.35 -8.10
#